data_AF-V4MFX5-F1
#
_entry.id   AF-V4MFX5-F1
#
_cell.length_a   1.000
_cell.length_b   1.000
_cell.length_c   1.000
_cell.angle_alpha   90.00
_cell.angle_beta   90.00
_cell.angle_gamma   90.00
#
_symmetry.space_group_name_H-M   'P 1'
#
loop_
_entity.id
_entity.type
_entity.pdbx_description
1 polymer ?
#
loop_
_entity_poly.entity_id
_entity_poly.type
_entity_poly.pdbx_seq_one_letter_code
_entity_poly.pdbx_strand_id
1 'polypeptide(L)'
;NSLDYYLPPGADLGQVISTVFLEGPNYERWAKLLRNALKAKNKLCFIDGNVKQPSSGADEIKLWGIINSMLLWQGLKDQFSVGNEPPIYELKVSLATSKQESHTVQEYFGCMKRLWDDLIDYELIPACCFGQSNCETTKTLTSLSDRQRKYHFLMGLDGTRLGTTWSNILCMQPSPNLQSTFNMIIQEENIGTMRTSFHSLVIVLFSLIVDGLVMKRKYAINFMGSQILFEDVM
;
A
#
# COMPACT_ATOMS: atom_id res chain seq x y z
N ASN A 1 -27.86 26.58 4.25
CA ASN A 1 -28.51 25.45 3.58
C ASN A 1 -28.90 24.44 4.65
N SER A 2 -30.19 24.23 4.90
CA SER A 2 -30.71 23.45 6.03
C SER A 2 -30.45 21.93 5.95
N LEU A 3 -29.74 21.46 4.92
CA LEU A 3 -29.44 20.04 4.70
C LEU A 3 -28.34 19.52 5.64
N ASP A 4 -27.42 20.38 6.08
CA ASP A 4 -26.26 19.98 6.90
C ASP A 4 -26.66 19.56 8.34
N TYR A 5 -27.87 19.92 8.76
CA TYR A 5 -28.42 19.66 10.09
C TYR A 5 -29.63 18.72 10.08
N TYR A 6 -29.99 18.16 8.93
CA TYR A 6 -31.17 17.30 8.82
C TYR A 6 -30.92 15.94 9.49
N LEU A 7 -31.60 15.71 10.62
CA LEU A 7 -31.74 14.40 11.24
C LEU A 7 -33.04 13.77 10.72
N PRO A 8 -32.98 12.63 10.01
CA PRO A 8 -34.18 11.92 9.61
C PRO A 8 -35.07 11.58 10.82
N PRO A 9 -36.41 11.64 10.71
CA PRO A 9 -37.30 11.16 11.76
C PRO A 9 -37.04 9.65 11.95
N GLY A 10 -36.51 9.27 13.11
CA GLY A 10 -36.06 7.89 13.39
C GLY A 10 -34.54 7.73 13.53
N ALA A 11 -33.75 8.81 13.48
CA ALA A 11 -32.37 8.80 13.95
C ALA A 11 -32.36 8.58 15.47
N ASP A 12 -32.36 7.31 15.88
CA ASP A 12 -32.29 6.91 17.27
C ASP A 12 -31.03 7.49 17.92
N LEU A 13 -31.23 8.34 18.93
CA LEU A 13 -30.19 9.04 19.68
C LEU A 13 -29.32 8.05 20.49
N GLY A 14 -29.77 6.80 20.63
CA GLY A 14 -29.06 5.69 21.28
C GLY A 14 -28.29 4.76 20.34
N GLN A 15 -28.29 4.98 19.01
CA GLN A 15 -27.52 4.12 18.11
C GLN A 15 -26.02 4.36 18.29
N VAL A 16 -25.39 3.42 18.99
CA VAL A 16 -23.96 3.29 19.18
C VAL A 16 -23.25 3.49 17.83
N ILE A 17 -22.55 4.61 17.68
CA ILE A 17 -21.90 5.03 16.42
C ILE A 17 -20.67 4.15 16.12
N SER A 18 -20.05 3.58 17.16
CA SER A 18 -18.87 2.72 17.06
C SER A 18 -19.14 1.39 17.75
N THR A 19 -18.93 0.27 17.07
CA THR A 19 -19.09 -1.09 17.62
C THR A 19 -18.07 -1.44 18.71
N VAL A 20 -17.11 -0.55 18.99
CA VAL A 20 -16.08 -0.70 20.00
C VAL A 20 -16.27 0.40 21.05
N PHE A 21 -16.10 0.07 22.33
CA PHE A 21 -16.10 1.05 23.43
C PHE A 21 -14.68 1.53 23.72
N LEU A 22 -14.52 2.77 24.15
CA LEU A 22 -13.20 3.31 24.50
C LEU A 22 -12.77 2.78 25.88
N GLU A 23 -11.64 2.07 25.91
CA GLU A 23 -11.06 1.49 27.13
C GLU A 23 -9.68 2.09 27.45
N GLY A 24 -9.20 3.04 26.63
CA GLY A 24 -7.87 3.67 26.76
C GLY A 24 -6.88 3.16 25.71
N PRO A 25 -6.33 1.93 25.82
CA PRO A 25 -5.31 1.42 24.89
C PRO A 25 -5.86 1.12 23.50
N ASN A 26 -7.18 1.07 23.34
CA ASN A 26 -7.85 0.84 22.07
C ASN A 26 -8.30 2.13 21.36
N TYR A 27 -7.86 3.30 21.85
CA TYR A 27 -8.26 4.60 21.33
C TYR A 27 -8.11 4.68 19.81
N GLU A 28 -7.01 4.19 19.23
CA GLU A 28 -6.79 4.24 17.78
C GLU A 28 -7.80 3.42 16.98
N ARG A 29 -8.02 2.18 17.41
CA ARG A 29 -9.01 1.29 16.77
C ARG A 29 -10.41 1.87 16.90
N TRP A 30 -10.74 2.40 18.07
CA TRP A 30 -12.01 3.06 18.35
C TRP A 30 -12.20 4.31 17.48
N ALA A 31 -11.19 5.17 17.42
CA ALA A 31 -11.15 6.41 16.65
C ALA A 31 -11.31 6.15 15.14
N LYS A 32 -10.59 5.17 14.59
CA LYS A 32 -10.68 4.74 13.19
C LYS A 32 -12.11 4.29 12.85
N LEU A 33 -12.70 3.43 13.68
CA LEU A 33 -14.06 2.93 13.47
C LEU A 33 -15.10 4.05 13.59
N LEU A 34 -14.93 4.95 14.56
CA LEU A 34 -15.81 6.11 14.73
C LEU A 34 -15.73 7.06 13.53
N ARG A 35 -14.53 7.43 13.07
CA ARG A 35 -14.34 8.28 11.87
C ARG A 35 -14.98 7.65 10.63
N ASN A 36 -14.79 6.35 10.42
CA ASN A 36 -15.40 5.64 9.29
C ASN A 36 -16.94 5.63 9.36
N ALA A 37 -17.52 5.38 10.53
CA ALA A 37 -18.96 5.43 10.73
C ALA A 37 -19.53 6.84 10.51
N LEU A 38 -18.83 7.88 10.98
CA LEU A 38 -19.23 9.27 10.77
C LEU A 38 -19.09 9.70 9.31
N LYS A 39 -18.04 9.26 8.61
CA LYS A 39 -17.85 9.49 7.18
C LYS A 39 -18.96 8.85 6.36
N ALA A 40 -19.34 7.61 6.67
CA ALA A 40 -20.46 6.93 6.02
C ALA A 40 -21.81 7.63 6.24
N LYS A 41 -21.97 8.32 7.39
CA LYS A 41 -23.17 9.11 7.73
C LYS A 41 -23.09 10.57 7.29
N ASN A 42 -22.02 10.99 6.60
CA ASN A 42 -21.74 12.39 6.23
C ASN A 42 -21.73 13.37 7.43
N LYS A 43 -21.28 12.91 8.61
CA LYS A 43 -21.22 13.69 9.86
C LYS A 43 -19.81 14.00 10.35
N LEU A 44 -18.79 13.64 9.57
CA LEU A 44 -17.38 13.85 9.92
C LEU A 44 -17.03 15.34 10.09
N CYS A 45 -17.72 16.23 9.40
CA CYS A 45 -17.51 17.68 9.45
C CYS A 45 -17.71 18.31 10.84
N PHE A 46 -18.48 17.67 11.72
CA PHE A 46 -18.71 18.11 13.10
C PHE A 46 -17.51 17.82 14.02
N ILE A 47 -16.70 16.81 13.73
CA ILE A 47 -15.56 16.42 14.58
C ILE A 47 -14.25 17.11 14.18
N ASP A 48 -14.12 17.52 12.92
CA ASP A 48 -12.91 18.16 12.40
C ASP A 48 -12.88 19.69 12.61
N GLY A 49 -13.87 20.24 13.31
CA GLY A 49 -13.96 21.68 13.65
C GLY A 49 -14.40 22.59 12.49
N ASN A 50 -14.89 22.00 11.39
CA ASN A 50 -15.26 22.73 10.19
C ASN A 50 -16.68 23.31 10.25
N VAL A 51 -17.57 22.70 11.03
CA VAL A 51 -18.87 23.27 11.37
C VAL A 51 -18.73 24.06 12.67
N LYS A 52 -18.51 25.37 12.54
CA LYS A 52 -18.49 26.28 13.68
C LYS A 52 -19.90 26.49 14.21
N GLN A 53 -20.00 26.75 15.52
CA GLN A 53 -21.27 27.10 16.14
C GLN A 53 -21.93 28.25 15.35
N PRO A 54 -23.18 28.09 14.88
CA PRO A 54 -23.87 29.15 14.16
C PRO A 54 -24.08 30.37 15.06
N SER A 55 -23.89 31.57 14.49
CA SER A 55 -23.96 32.84 15.22
C SER A 55 -25.39 33.39 15.38
N SER A 56 -26.37 32.82 14.68
CA SER A 56 -27.79 33.19 14.74
C SER A 56 -28.67 32.00 14.32
N GLY A 57 -29.90 31.95 14.82
CA GLY A 57 -30.85 30.85 14.59
C GLY A 57 -30.90 29.86 15.76
N ALA A 58 -31.90 30.04 16.65
CA ALA A 58 -32.04 29.23 17.87
C ALA A 58 -32.12 27.71 17.59
N ASP A 59 -32.81 27.33 16.51
CA ASP A 59 -32.95 25.92 16.12
C ASP A 59 -31.64 25.34 15.57
N GLU A 60 -30.88 26.10 14.77
CA GLU A 60 -29.58 25.67 14.25
C GLU A 60 -28.53 25.55 15.36
N ILE A 61 -28.52 26.48 16.33
CA ILE A 61 -27.66 26.42 17.53
C ILE A 61 -27.99 25.18 18.36
N LYS A 62 -29.28 24.89 18.55
CA LYS A 62 -29.74 23.71 19.28
C LYS A 62 -29.34 22.41 18.58
N LEU A 63 -29.55 22.33 17.26
CA LEU A 63 -29.17 21.16 16.46
C LEU A 63 -27.66 20.94 16.44
N TRP A 64 -26.87 22.01 16.28
CA TRP A 64 -25.41 21.96 16.40
C TRP A 64 -24.99 21.45 17.78
N GLY A 65 -25.61 21.96 18.85
CA GLY A 65 -25.33 21.53 20.22
C GLY A 65 -25.60 20.04 20.45
N ILE A 66 -26.72 19.51 19.93
CA ILE A 66 -27.08 18.09 20.03
C ILE A 66 -26.06 17.22 19.29
N ILE A 67 -25.73 17.55 18.03
CA ILE A 67 -24.82 16.75 17.21
C ILE A 67 -23.39 16.82 17.76
N ASN A 68 -22.91 18.02 18.14
CA ASN A 68 -21.57 18.19 18.69
C ASN A 68 -21.41 17.50 20.06
N SER A 69 -22.44 17.54 20.91
CA SER A 69 -22.45 16.86 22.21
C SER A 69 -22.58 15.34 22.10
N MET A 70 -23.15 14.80 21.02
CA MET A 70 -23.06 13.36 20.74
C MET A 70 -21.64 12.94 20.35
N LEU A 71 -20.89 13.87 19.79
CA LEU A 71 -19.61 13.56 19.20
C LEU A 71 -18.47 13.67 20.19
N LEU A 72 -18.55 14.49 21.26
CA LEU A 72 -17.57 14.70 22.36
C LEU A 72 -16.09 14.55 21.95
N TRP A 73 -15.81 14.81 20.69
CA TRP A 73 -14.64 14.25 20.02
C TRP A 73 -13.43 15.09 20.35
N GLN A 74 -13.61 16.39 20.45
CA GLN A 74 -12.53 17.33 20.73
C GLN A 74 -11.95 17.10 22.13
N GLY A 75 -12.81 16.90 23.14
CA GLY A 75 -12.37 16.55 24.49
C GLY A 75 -11.69 15.19 24.58
N LEU A 76 -12.19 14.19 23.86
CA LEU A 76 -11.56 12.86 23.78
C LEU A 76 -10.25 12.89 22.99
N LYS A 77 -10.19 13.67 21.91
CA LYS A 77 -8.96 13.88 21.12
C LYS A 77 -7.91 14.54 22.00
N ASP A 78 -8.20 15.66 22.64
CA ASP A 78 -7.21 16.37 23.44
C ASP A 78 -6.71 15.56 24.65
N GLN A 79 -7.53 14.65 25.19
CA GLN A 79 -7.16 13.77 26.31
C GLN A 79 -6.44 12.48 25.89
N PHE A 80 -6.80 11.89 24.75
CA PHE A 80 -6.30 10.57 24.33
C PHE A 80 -5.38 10.61 23.10
N SER A 81 -5.27 11.75 22.38
CA SER A 81 -4.40 11.90 21.20
C SER A 81 -2.94 12.22 21.53
N VAL A 82 -2.61 12.39 22.81
CA VAL A 82 -1.22 12.60 23.28
C VAL A 82 -0.32 11.39 22.95
N GLY A 83 -0.89 10.26 22.51
CA GLY A 83 -0.18 9.03 22.15
C GLY A 83 -0.09 8.69 20.66
N ASN A 84 -0.47 9.58 19.73
CA ASN A 84 -0.59 9.23 18.30
C ASN A 84 0.72 9.36 17.50
N GLU A 85 1.72 10.07 18.02
CA GLU A 85 3.02 10.24 17.34
C GLU A 85 3.84 8.94 17.26
N PRO A 86 3.96 8.12 18.33
CA PRO A 86 4.71 6.87 18.27
C PRO A 86 4.18 5.86 17.22
N PRO A 87 2.87 5.60 17.09
CA PRO A 87 2.33 4.73 16.03
C PRO A 87 2.56 5.28 14.63
N ILE A 88 2.39 6.60 14.41
CA ILE A 88 2.66 7.24 13.11
C ILE A 88 4.15 7.11 12.77
N TYR A 89 5.02 7.34 13.74
CA TYR A 89 6.46 7.18 13.57
C TYR A 89 6.81 5.73 13.22
N GLU A 90 6.27 4.76 13.93
CA GLU A 90 6.49 3.33 13.66
C GLU A 90 6.02 2.93 12.26
N LEU A 91 4.84 3.40 11.83
CA LEU A 91 4.34 3.20 10.46
C LEU A 91 5.26 3.82 9.41
N LYS A 92 5.74 5.05 9.65
CA LYS A 92 6.69 5.74 8.76
C LYS A 92 8.04 5.03 8.69
N VAL A 93 8.55 4.53 9.82
CA VAL A 93 9.79 3.75 9.86
C VAL A 93 9.61 2.43 9.11
N SER A 94 8.52 1.73 9.35
CA SER A 94 8.18 0.47 8.64
C SER A 94 8.11 0.70 7.14
N LEU A 95 7.51 1.80 6.71
CA LEU A 95 7.40 2.18 5.30
C LEU A 95 8.75 2.55 4.68
N ALA A 96 9.65 3.20 5.42
CA ALA A 96 10.99 3.56 4.94
C ALA A 96 11.95 2.35 4.91
N THR A 97 11.76 1.39 5.79
CA THR A 97 12.60 0.19 5.91
C THR A 97 12.08 -1.00 5.10
N SER A 98 10.83 -0.93 4.62
CA SER A 98 10.22 -1.96 3.77
C SER A 98 11.03 -2.20 2.50
N LYS A 99 11.35 -3.48 2.24
CA LYS A 99 12.07 -3.95 1.06
C LYS A 99 11.31 -5.12 0.44
N GLN A 100 11.42 -5.26 -0.88
CA GLN A 100 10.82 -6.38 -1.61
C GLN A 100 11.45 -7.72 -1.21
N GLU A 101 12.78 -7.74 -1.00
CA GLU A 101 13.55 -8.94 -0.64
C GLU A 101 13.22 -10.14 -1.55
N SER A 102 12.83 -11.29 -0.98
CA SER A 102 12.47 -12.49 -1.71
C SER A 102 11.00 -12.55 -2.16
N HIS A 103 10.20 -11.52 -1.87
CA HIS A 103 8.79 -11.49 -2.23
C HIS A 103 8.58 -11.03 -3.68
N THR A 104 7.43 -11.42 -4.26
CA THR A 104 7.01 -10.90 -5.57
C THR A 104 6.70 -9.41 -5.49
N VAL A 105 6.79 -8.68 -6.60
CA VAL A 105 6.41 -7.26 -6.66
C VAL A 105 4.97 -7.05 -6.19
N GLN A 106 4.08 -7.99 -6.50
CA GLN A 106 2.67 -7.93 -6.11
C GLN A 106 2.49 -8.02 -4.58
N GLU A 107 3.16 -8.96 -3.93
CA GLU A 107 3.10 -9.12 -2.46
C GLU A 107 3.69 -7.89 -1.76
N TYR A 108 4.84 -7.41 -2.24
CA TYR A 108 5.48 -6.22 -1.72
C TYR A 108 4.59 -4.98 -1.85
N PHE A 109 4.00 -4.76 -3.03
CA PHE A 109 3.06 -3.66 -3.25
C PHE A 109 1.83 -3.77 -2.34
N GLY A 110 1.31 -4.99 -2.12
CA GLY A 110 0.22 -5.23 -1.17
C GLY A 110 0.58 -4.86 0.27
N CYS A 111 1.81 -5.16 0.70
CA CYS A 111 2.33 -4.74 2.02
C CYS A 111 2.40 -3.22 2.15
N MET A 112 2.99 -2.55 1.16
CA MET A 112 3.08 -1.08 1.11
C MET A 112 1.70 -0.41 1.13
N LYS A 113 0.74 -0.98 0.39
CA LYS A 113 -0.64 -0.47 0.36
C LYS A 113 -1.29 -0.50 1.74
N ARG A 114 -1.09 -1.56 2.53
CA ARG A 114 -1.62 -1.62 3.91
C ARG A 114 -1.05 -0.50 4.78
N LEU A 115 0.26 -0.28 4.72
CA LEU A 115 0.92 0.80 5.47
C LEU A 115 0.42 2.19 5.04
N TRP A 116 0.22 2.42 3.75
CA TRP A 116 -0.38 3.66 3.25
C TRP A 116 -1.82 3.83 3.71
N ASP A 117 -2.63 2.78 3.63
CA ASP A 117 -4.03 2.80 4.05
C ASP A 117 -4.15 3.08 5.56
N ASP A 118 -3.23 2.56 6.38
CA ASP A 118 -3.18 2.86 7.82
C ASP A 118 -2.69 4.29 8.11
N LEU A 119 -1.78 4.85 7.30
CA LEU A 119 -1.34 6.23 7.44
C LEU A 119 -2.40 7.25 7.02
N ILE A 120 -3.28 6.92 6.07
CA ILE A 120 -4.38 7.80 5.63
C ILE A 120 -5.27 8.21 6.81
N ASP A 121 -5.44 7.33 7.81
CA ASP A 121 -6.27 7.63 8.98
C ASP A 121 -5.69 8.74 9.88
N TYR A 122 -4.38 9.02 9.74
CA TYR A 122 -3.66 10.06 10.46
C TYR A 122 -3.39 11.31 9.60
N GLU A 123 -3.49 11.20 8.27
CA GLU A 123 -3.34 12.33 7.35
C GLU A 123 -4.59 13.22 7.41
N LEU A 124 -4.42 14.43 7.97
CA LEU A 124 -5.49 15.42 8.07
C LEU A 124 -6.00 15.80 6.68
N ILE A 125 -7.29 15.53 6.42
CA ILE A 125 -7.98 16.09 5.25
C ILE A 125 -8.13 17.60 5.49
N PRO A 126 -7.60 18.48 4.63
CA PRO A 126 -7.75 19.91 4.82
C PRO A 126 -9.24 20.29 4.85
N ALA A 127 -9.60 21.08 5.86
CA ALA A 127 -10.93 21.65 6.11
C ALA A 127 -11.62 22.25 4.86
N CYS A 128 -10.81 22.73 3.91
CA CYS A 128 -11.23 23.55 2.79
C CYS A 128 -12.16 22.86 1.78
N CYS A 129 -12.30 21.53 1.85
CA CYS A 129 -12.58 20.77 0.65
C CYS A 129 -13.62 19.64 0.87
N PHE A 130 -14.42 19.73 1.93
CA PHE A 130 -15.55 18.84 2.20
C PHE A 130 -16.52 18.83 1.00
N GLY A 131 -16.55 17.72 0.26
CA GLY A 131 -17.54 17.48 -0.80
C GLY A 131 -17.32 18.24 -2.11
N GLN A 132 -16.22 18.97 -2.27
CA GLN A 132 -15.89 19.68 -3.50
C GLN A 132 -14.76 18.97 -4.24
N SER A 133 -15.13 18.17 -5.25
CA SER A 133 -14.21 17.42 -6.12
C SER A 133 -13.29 18.31 -6.98
N ASN A 134 -13.52 19.63 -6.98
CA ASN A 134 -12.78 20.62 -7.75
C ASN A 134 -11.80 21.46 -6.92
N CYS A 135 -11.58 21.15 -5.64
CA CYS A 135 -10.62 21.90 -4.83
C CYS A 135 -9.16 21.63 -5.24
N GLU A 136 -8.46 22.69 -5.64
CA GLU A 136 -7.06 22.65 -6.09
C GLU A 136 -6.09 22.18 -4.99
N THR A 137 -6.38 22.52 -3.74
CA THR A 137 -5.58 22.10 -2.58
C THR A 137 -5.66 20.59 -2.36
N THR A 138 -6.84 19.98 -2.53
CA THR A 138 -7.01 18.53 -2.43
C THR A 138 -6.27 17.81 -3.54
N LYS A 139 -6.40 18.28 -4.80
CA LYS A 139 -5.68 17.70 -5.93
C LYS A 139 -4.16 17.77 -5.73
N THR A 140 -3.68 18.90 -5.23
CA THR A 140 -2.26 19.10 -4.95
C THR A 140 -1.81 18.16 -3.83
N LEU A 141 -2.55 18.05 -2.74
CA LEU A 141 -2.21 17.15 -1.63
C LEU A 141 -2.22 15.68 -2.05
N THR A 142 -3.24 15.22 -2.77
CA THR A 142 -3.32 13.84 -3.27
C THR A 142 -2.19 13.54 -4.24
N SER A 143 -1.87 14.47 -5.15
CA SER A 143 -0.75 14.29 -6.08
C SER A 143 0.62 14.24 -5.38
N LEU A 144 0.80 15.01 -4.30
CA LEU A 144 2.01 14.96 -3.47
C LEU A 144 2.12 13.61 -2.74
N SER A 145 1.04 13.14 -2.11
CA SER A 145 1.00 11.83 -1.44
C SER A 145 1.25 10.70 -2.43
N ASP A 146 0.63 10.71 -3.61
CA ASP A 146 0.84 9.70 -4.65
C ASP A 146 2.27 9.70 -5.17
N ARG A 147 2.88 10.89 -5.29
CA ARG A 147 4.30 11.02 -5.64
C ARG A 147 5.20 10.42 -4.57
N GLN A 148 4.93 10.67 -3.30
CA GLN A 148 5.70 10.07 -2.19
C GLN A 148 5.55 8.55 -2.17
N ARG A 149 4.33 8.03 -2.29
CA ARG A 149 4.04 6.58 -2.36
C ARG A 149 4.81 5.92 -3.50
N LYS A 150 4.86 6.56 -4.67
CA LYS A 150 5.65 6.10 -5.81
C LYS A 150 7.13 5.99 -5.48
N TYR A 151 7.71 7.01 -4.85
CA TYR A 151 9.14 6.96 -4.48
C TYR A 151 9.43 5.90 -3.43
N HIS A 152 8.59 5.77 -2.40
CA HIS A 152 8.74 4.72 -1.41
C HIS A 152 8.64 3.31 -2.01
N PHE A 153 7.70 3.11 -2.93
CA PHE A 153 7.61 1.86 -3.69
C PHE A 153 8.92 1.57 -4.44
N LEU A 154 9.39 2.52 -5.27
CA LEU A 154 10.59 2.33 -6.09
C LEU A 154 11.87 2.13 -5.26
N MET A 155 12.03 2.82 -4.13
CA MET A 155 13.22 2.72 -3.27
C MET A 155 13.34 1.36 -2.57
N GLY A 156 12.23 0.63 -2.40
CA GLY A 156 12.24 -0.68 -1.75
C GLY A 156 12.27 -1.88 -2.71
N LEU A 157 12.18 -1.66 -4.02
CA LEU A 157 12.30 -2.71 -5.02
C LEU A 157 13.70 -3.35 -5.03
N ASP A 158 13.77 -4.61 -5.48
CA ASP A 158 15.03 -5.29 -5.68
C ASP A 158 15.84 -4.63 -6.82
N GLY A 159 16.87 -3.88 -6.44
CA GLY A 159 17.76 -3.17 -7.35
C GLY A 159 18.55 -4.08 -8.30
N THR A 160 18.73 -5.36 -7.96
CA THR A 160 19.51 -6.28 -8.80
C THR A 160 18.75 -6.72 -10.05
N ARG A 161 17.42 -6.89 -9.94
CA ARG A 161 16.57 -7.36 -11.03
C ARG A 161 15.82 -6.21 -11.72
N LEU A 162 15.42 -5.20 -10.96
CA LEU A 162 14.53 -4.12 -11.43
C LEU A 162 15.25 -2.77 -11.58
N GLY A 163 16.53 -2.71 -11.22
CA GLY A 163 17.42 -1.53 -11.25
C GLY A 163 17.23 -0.60 -12.44
N THR A 164 17.39 -1.17 -13.64
CA THR A 164 17.32 -0.44 -14.90
C THR A 164 15.91 0.08 -15.19
N THR A 165 14.88 -0.73 -14.94
CA THR A 165 13.50 -0.36 -15.25
C THR A 165 12.99 0.76 -14.35
N TRP A 166 13.26 0.71 -13.03
CA TRP A 166 12.85 1.82 -12.18
C TRP A 166 13.68 3.09 -12.43
N SER A 167 14.97 2.96 -12.78
CA SER A 167 15.80 4.11 -13.20
C SER A 167 15.23 4.79 -14.45
N ASN A 168 14.81 3.99 -15.44
CA ASN A 168 14.15 4.51 -16.65
C ASN A 168 12.82 5.20 -16.30
N ILE A 169 12.02 4.61 -15.42
CA ILE A 169 10.76 5.19 -14.94
C ILE A 169 10.98 6.57 -14.29
N LEU A 170 12.08 6.77 -13.55
CA LEU A 170 12.41 8.07 -12.96
C LEU A 170 12.76 9.14 -14.00
N CYS A 171 13.30 8.74 -15.15
CA CYS A 171 13.69 9.64 -16.23
C CYS A 171 12.55 9.95 -17.21
N MET A 172 11.41 9.25 -17.14
CA MET A 172 10.26 9.48 -18.03
C MET A 172 9.64 10.87 -17.85
N GLN A 173 9.32 11.54 -18.96
CA GLN A 173 8.54 12.76 -18.99
C GLN A 173 7.36 12.60 -19.98
N PRO A 174 6.09 12.72 -19.53
CA PRO A 174 5.66 13.00 -18.15
C PRO A 174 5.85 11.80 -17.22
N SER A 175 6.09 12.08 -15.93
CA SER A 175 6.30 11.04 -14.92
C SER A 175 5.03 10.19 -14.73
N PRO A 176 5.13 8.85 -14.79
CA PRO A 176 3.97 7.97 -14.62
C PRO A 176 3.37 8.07 -13.21
N ASN A 177 2.08 7.80 -13.10
CA ASN A 177 1.40 7.67 -11.81
C ASN A 177 1.76 6.34 -11.13
N LEU A 178 1.42 6.19 -9.84
CA LEU A 178 1.74 5.01 -9.04
C LEU A 178 1.27 3.70 -9.68
N GLN A 179 0.04 3.67 -10.22
CA GLN A 179 -0.53 2.48 -10.83
C GLN A 179 0.19 2.09 -12.13
N SER A 180 0.47 3.07 -12.99
CA SER A 180 1.25 2.85 -14.21
C SER A 180 2.66 2.35 -13.87
N THR A 181 3.30 2.92 -12.85
CA THR A 181 4.61 2.45 -12.36
C THR A 181 4.56 1.01 -11.89
N PHE A 182 3.56 0.63 -11.09
CA PHE A 182 3.36 -0.76 -10.66
C PHE A 182 3.21 -1.71 -11.85
N ASN A 183 2.37 -1.36 -12.83
CA ASN A 183 2.14 -2.18 -14.02
C ASN A 183 3.41 -2.37 -14.87
N MET A 184 4.27 -1.35 -14.98
CA MET A 184 5.54 -1.47 -15.70
C MET A 184 6.53 -2.40 -14.98
N ILE A 185 6.58 -2.33 -13.64
CA ILE A 185 7.48 -3.15 -12.84
C ILE A 185 7.04 -4.63 -12.84
N ILE A 186 5.74 -4.91 -12.68
CA ILE A 186 5.25 -6.31 -12.70
C ILE A 186 5.45 -6.94 -14.08
N GLN A 187 5.35 -6.16 -15.15
CA GLN A 187 5.67 -6.62 -16.50
C GLN A 187 7.15 -7.02 -16.60
N GLU A 188 8.08 -6.22 -16.08
CA GLU A 188 9.49 -6.57 -16.09
C GLU A 188 9.79 -7.81 -15.24
N GLU A 189 9.17 -7.95 -14.05
CA GLU A 189 9.35 -9.14 -13.19
C GLU A 189 8.93 -10.43 -13.91
N ASN A 190 7.81 -10.40 -14.63
CA ASN A 190 7.33 -11.53 -15.43
C ASN A 190 8.29 -11.87 -16.59
N ILE A 191 8.78 -10.84 -17.30
CA ILE A 191 9.77 -11.03 -18.38
C ILE A 191 11.09 -11.56 -17.82
N GLY A 192 11.55 -11.06 -16.67
CA GLY A 192 12.74 -11.52 -15.97
C GLY A 192 12.64 -12.98 -15.55
N THR A 193 11.48 -13.40 -15.03
CA THR A 193 11.20 -14.79 -14.63
C THR A 193 11.23 -15.74 -15.82
N MET A 194 10.66 -15.34 -16.96
CA MET A 194 10.77 -16.10 -18.21
C MET A 194 12.24 -16.23 -18.65
N ARG A 195 13.01 -15.13 -18.61
CA ARG A 195 14.43 -15.11 -19.01
C ARG A 195 15.30 -16.04 -18.17
N THR A 196 15.11 -16.08 -16.85
CA THR A 196 15.82 -17.01 -15.95
C THR A 196 15.44 -18.47 -16.18
N SER A 197 14.17 -18.74 -16.50
CA SER A 197 13.70 -20.09 -16.85
C SER A 197 14.38 -20.60 -18.13
N PHE A 198 14.40 -19.79 -19.19
CA PHE A 198 15.11 -20.14 -20.43
C PHE A 198 16.60 -20.38 -20.20
N HIS A 199 17.28 -19.52 -19.43
CA HIS A 199 18.69 -19.69 -19.14
C HIS A 199 18.96 -21.01 -18.38
N SER A 200 18.10 -21.35 -17.42
CA SER A 200 18.20 -22.61 -16.66
C SER A 200 18.03 -23.84 -17.56
N LEU A 201 17.08 -23.80 -18.50
CA LEU A 201 16.89 -24.87 -19.50
C LEU A 201 18.12 -25.03 -20.41
N VAL A 202 18.72 -23.93 -20.85
CA VAL A 202 19.94 -23.98 -21.68
C VAL A 202 21.10 -24.62 -20.93
N ILE A 203 21.29 -24.29 -19.64
CA ILE A 203 22.32 -24.92 -18.81
C ILE A 203 22.07 -26.43 -18.70
N VAL A 204 20.84 -26.84 -18.38
CA VAL A 204 20.48 -28.27 -18.26
C VAL A 204 20.72 -29.01 -19.57
N LEU A 205 20.31 -28.43 -20.71
CA LEU A 205 20.55 -29.02 -22.02
C LEU A 205 22.04 -29.15 -22.34
N PHE A 206 22.84 -28.12 -22.04
CA PHE A 206 24.28 -28.17 -22.24
C PHE A 206 24.94 -29.26 -21.38
N SER A 207 24.57 -29.36 -20.10
CA SER A 207 25.04 -30.43 -19.21
C SER A 207 24.72 -31.82 -19.76
N LEU A 208 23.48 -32.05 -20.22
CA LEU A 208 23.08 -33.33 -20.81
C LEU A 208 23.84 -33.67 -22.09
N ILE A 209 24.12 -32.66 -22.94
CA ILE A 209 24.92 -32.84 -24.15
C ILE A 209 26.35 -33.23 -23.78
N VAL A 210 26.96 -32.54 -22.82
CA VAL A 210 28.32 -32.83 -22.35
C VAL A 210 28.38 -34.25 -21.76
N ASP A 211 27.43 -34.62 -20.91
CA ASP A 211 27.35 -35.97 -20.32
C ASP A 211 27.19 -37.05 -21.41
N GLY A 212 26.34 -36.79 -22.41
CA GLY A 212 26.16 -37.67 -23.56
C GLY A 212 27.44 -37.85 -24.40
N LEU A 213 28.20 -36.78 -24.63
CA LEU A 213 29.48 -36.83 -25.35
C LEU A 213 30.56 -37.56 -24.54
N VAL A 214 30.62 -37.32 -23.23
CA VAL A 214 31.54 -38.03 -22.32
C VAL A 214 31.23 -39.53 -22.31
N MET A 215 29.95 -39.91 -22.28
CA MET A 215 29.53 -41.31 -22.35
C MET A 215 29.94 -41.94 -23.70
N LYS A 216 29.64 -41.28 -24.84
CA LYS A 216 30.07 -41.78 -26.17
C LYS A 216 31.59 -41.98 -26.25
N ARG A 217 32.38 -41.06 -25.70
CA ARG A 217 33.84 -41.18 -25.67
C ARG A 217 34.31 -42.39 -24.84
N LYS A 218 33.72 -42.61 -23.66
CA LYS A 218 34.03 -43.79 -22.82
C LYS A 218 33.70 -45.10 -23.54
N TYR A 219 32.53 -45.18 -24.19
CA TYR A 219 32.16 -46.38 -24.96
C TYR A 219 33.09 -46.63 -26.15
N ALA A 220 33.46 -45.58 -26.90
CA ALA A 220 34.39 -45.72 -28.03
C ALA A 220 35.79 -46.21 -27.59
N ILE A 221 36.30 -45.70 -26.46
CA ILE A 221 37.58 -46.16 -25.88
C ILE A 221 37.49 -47.62 -25.45
N ASN A 222 36.42 -48.02 -24.76
CA ASN A 222 36.24 -49.41 -24.33
C ASN A 222 36.05 -50.38 -25.52
N PHE A 223 35.39 -49.93 -26.59
CA PHE A 223 35.20 -50.71 -27.81
C PHE A 223 36.54 -50.91 -28.57
N MET A 224 37.34 -49.85 -28.73
CA MET A 224 38.67 -49.97 -29.33
C MET A 224 39.62 -50.83 -28.48
N GLY A 225 39.58 -50.67 -27.15
CA GLY A 225 40.40 -51.50 -26.25
C GLY A 225 40.05 -52.99 -26.28
N SER A 226 38.77 -53.33 -26.49
CA SER A 226 38.33 -54.73 -26.61
C SER A 226 38.64 -55.36 -27.98
N GLN A 227 38.71 -54.57 -29.06
CA GLN A 227 39.20 -55.05 -30.36
C GLN A 227 40.71 -55.32 -30.35
N ILE A 228 41.51 -54.44 -29.74
CA ILE A 228 42.97 -54.62 -29.65
C ILE A 228 43.32 -55.88 -28.85
N LEU A 229 42.63 -56.12 -27.72
CA LEU A 229 42.80 -57.36 -26.94
C LEU A 229 42.38 -58.63 -27.68
N PHE A 230 41.55 -58.53 -28.73
CA PHE A 230 41.13 -59.68 -29.52
C PHE A 230 42.15 -60.03 -30.63
N GLU A 231 42.94 -59.07 -31.11
CA GLU A 231 44.03 -59.32 -32.07
C GLU A 231 45.30 -59.86 -31.40
N ASP A 232 45.56 -59.54 -30.13
CA ASP A 232 46.73 -60.05 -29.40
C ASP A 232 46.56 -61.49 -28.85
N VAL A 233 45.37 -62.11 -29.01
CA VAL A 233 45.04 -63.46 -28.47
C VAL A 233 44.85 -64.52 -29.58
N MET A 234 45.00 -64.15 -30.86
CA MET A 234 45.00 -65.06 -32.02
C MET A 234 46.39 -65.22 -32.62
#